data_AF-A0A0R2K1V6-F1
#
_entry.id   AF-A0A0R2K1V6-F1
#
_cell.length_a   1.000
_cell.length_b   1.000
_cell.length_c   1.000
_cell.angle_alpha   90.00
_cell.angle_beta   90.00
_cell.angle_gamma   90.00
#
_symmetry.space_group_name_H-M   'P 1'
#
loop_
_entity.id
_entity.type
_entity.pdbx_description
1 polymer ?
#
loop_
_entity_poly.entity_id
_entity_poly.type
_entity_poly.pdbx_seq_one_letter_code
_entity_poly.pdbx_strand_id
1 'polypeptide(L)'
;MKEKNFFNPEKGIEELYIEKWIPEIVKVRDIDDLLVINHYWQDAEGELWNDFDHPNENFVRTFDAYRERKGFMQPSQICELRKQLHLSVREFAKRLGISYSTVSQIENNQRIQVLYQENLFEHAKKEFETTGELPDHADKNSQITARLNFSTSGTPFYISHNSYISEEHCQSKSNEFRVIETLGDGI
;
A
#
# COMPACT_ATOMS: atom_id res chain seq x y z
N MET A 1 1.03 -3.80 28.21
CA MET A 1 -0.04 -4.74 27.85
C MET A 1 -1.33 -3.95 27.90
N LYS A 2 -2.01 -3.83 26.77
CA LYS A 2 -3.26 -3.09 26.65
C LYS A 2 -4.42 -4.08 26.67
N GLU A 3 -5.49 -3.71 27.34
CA GLU A 3 -6.71 -4.50 27.42
C GLU A 3 -7.88 -3.60 26.97
N LYS A 4 -8.84 -4.16 26.27
CA LYS A 4 -10.01 -3.42 25.78
C LYS A 4 -11.20 -4.38 25.65
N ASN A 5 -12.38 -3.92 26.05
CA ASN A 5 -13.62 -4.63 25.75
C ASN A 5 -14.01 -4.37 24.29
N PHE A 6 -14.34 -5.44 23.57
CA PHE A 6 -14.86 -5.36 22.21
C PHE A 6 -16.13 -6.19 22.10
N PHE A 7 -17.07 -5.68 21.31
CA PHE A 7 -18.16 -6.50 20.80
C PHE A 7 -17.63 -7.36 19.65
N ASN A 8 -17.64 -8.67 19.81
CA ASN A 8 -17.30 -9.62 18.77
C ASN A 8 -18.56 -9.98 17.96
N PRO A 9 -18.68 -9.54 16.71
CA PRO A 9 -19.86 -9.82 15.89
C PRO A 9 -20.01 -11.30 15.52
N GLU A 10 -18.93 -12.09 15.54
CA GLU A 10 -18.96 -13.52 15.24
C GLU A 10 -19.49 -14.33 16.44
N LYS A 11 -19.13 -13.93 17.67
CA LYS A 11 -19.65 -14.54 18.90
C LYS A 11 -20.97 -13.93 19.38
N GLY A 12 -21.29 -12.71 18.93
CA GLY A 12 -22.47 -11.96 19.36
C GLY A 12 -22.41 -11.47 20.81
N ILE A 13 -21.22 -11.32 21.38
CA ILE A 13 -20.99 -10.94 22.79
C ILE A 13 -19.93 -9.85 22.90
N GLU A 14 -19.99 -9.09 23.99
CA GLU A 14 -18.91 -8.18 24.39
C GLU A 14 -18.02 -8.88 25.42
N GLU A 15 -16.71 -8.91 25.16
CA GLU A 15 -15.73 -9.56 26.02
C GLU A 15 -14.44 -8.76 26.10
N LEU A 16 -13.61 -9.06 27.12
CA LEU A 16 -12.31 -8.44 27.33
C LEU A 16 -11.26 -9.11 26.45
N TYR A 17 -10.51 -8.30 25.72
CA TYR A 17 -9.39 -8.76 24.91
C TYR A 17 -8.07 -8.16 25.37
N ILE A 18 -7.00 -8.94 25.18
CA ILE A 18 -5.62 -8.56 25.51
C ILE A 18 -4.83 -8.36 24.22
N GLU A 19 -4.18 -7.22 24.08
CA GLU A 19 -3.36 -6.87 22.92
C GLU A 19 -2.12 -7.77 22.82
N LYS A 20 -1.86 -8.33 21.62
CA LYS A 20 -0.72 -9.19 21.31
C LYS A 20 0.00 -8.73 20.05
N TRP A 21 1.32 -8.76 20.11
CA TRP A 21 2.23 -8.52 19.00
C TRP A 21 3.06 -9.77 18.80
N ILE A 22 2.84 -10.49 17.70
CA ILE A 22 3.38 -11.83 17.47
C ILE A 22 4.25 -11.82 16.20
N PRO A 23 5.53 -12.22 16.28
CA PRO A 23 6.36 -12.39 15.10
C PRO A 23 5.97 -13.68 14.36
N GLU A 24 5.71 -13.57 13.07
CA GLU A 24 5.32 -14.68 12.20
C GLU A 24 6.13 -14.68 10.90
N ILE A 25 6.37 -15.87 10.35
CA ILE A 25 6.97 -16.04 9.03
C ILE A 25 5.84 -16.19 8.01
N VAL A 26 5.75 -15.24 7.09
CA VAL A 26 4.70 -15.16 6.07
C VAL A 26 5.29 -15.37 4.68
N LYS A 27 4.58 -16.12 3.83
CA LYS A 27 4.90 -16.26 2.41
C LYS A 27 4.16 -15.22 1.59
N VAL A 28 4.91 -14.38 0.87
CA VAL A 28 4.39 -13.33 -0.01
C VAL A 28 5.13 -13.36 -1.33
N ARG A 29 4.39 -13.66 -2.40
CA ARG A 29 4.92 -13.77 -3.77
C ARG A 29 6.13 -14.72 -3.85
N ASP A 30 7.31 -14.18 -4.08
CA ASP A 30 8.59 -14.87 -4.27
C ASP A 30 9.46 -14.88 -3.00
N ILE A 31 8.93 -14.44 -1.86
CA ILE A 31 9.57 -14.56 -0.53
C ILE A 31 8.71 -15.51 0.31
N ASP A 32 9.29 -16.57 0.86
CA ASP A 32 8.63 -17.55 1.72
C ASP A 32 9.02 -17.44 3.20
N ASP A 33 9.99 -16.57 3.52
CA ASP A 33 10.58 -16.41 4.85
C ASP A 33 10.43 -14.98 5.44
N LEU A 34 9.38 -14.26 5.04
CA LEU A 34 9.21 -12.87 5.47
C LEU A 34 8.76 -12.80 6.93
N LEU A 35 9.65 -12.35 7.82
CA LEU A 35 9.34 -12.11 9.23
C LEU A 35 8.54 -10.81 9.38
N VAL A 36 7.32 -10.91 9.90
CA VAL A 36 6.40 -9.77 10.14
C VAL A 36 5.90 -9.83 11.58
N ILE A 37 5.82 -8.68 12.25
CA ILE A 37 5.16 -8.59 13.57
C ILE A 37 3.70 -8.26 13.34
N ASN A 38 2.83 -9.23 13.55
CA ASN A 38 1.39 -9.09 13.43
C ASN A 38 0.75 -8.70 14.76
N HIS A 39 -0.34 -7.95 14.68
CA HIS A 39 -1.10 -7.45 15.81
C HIS A 39 -2.44 -8.19 15.92
N TYR A 40 -2.77 -8.58 17.14
CA TYR A 40 -3.97 -9.34 17.46
C TYR A 40 -4.57 -8.91 18.79
N TRP A 41 -5.85 -9.19 18.94
CA TRP A 41 -6.58 -9.17 20.20
C TRP A 41 -6.85 -10.61 20.62
N GLN A 42 -6.34 -10.99 21.79
CA GLN A 42 -6.54 -12.33 22.35
C GLN A 42 -7.74 -12.34 23.30
N ASP A 43 -8.66 -13.29 23.14
CA ASP A 43 -9.79 -13.48 24.05
C ASP A 43 -9.43 -14.33 25.28
N ALA A 44 -10.43 -14.61 26.14
CA ALA A 44 -10.26 -15.39 27.36
C ALA A 44 -9.92 -16.88 27.09
N GLU A 45 -10.32 -17.41 25.93
CA GLU A 45 -10.02 -18.77 25.49
C GLU A 45 -8.61 -18.89 24.87
N GLY A 46 -7.97 -17.75 24.59
CA GLY A 46 -6.63 -17.67 23.99
C GLY A 46 -6.63 -17.59 22.47
N GLU A 47 -7.79 -17.48 21.82
CA GLU A 47 -7.92 -17.30 20.37
C GLU A 47 -7.50 -15.88 19.97
N LEU A 48 -6.87 -15.77 18.79
CA LEU A 48 -6.32 -14.53 18.28
C LEU A 48 -7.23 -13.94 17.19
N TRP A 49 -7.65 -12.70 17.41
CA TRP A 49 -8.53 -11.95 16.53
C TRP A 49 -7.77 -10.80 15.88
N ASN A 50 -8.01 -10.53 14.60
CA ASN A 50 -7.49 -9.30 13.97
C ASN A 50 -8.09 -8.06 14.66
N ASP A 51 -7.47 -6.90 14.48
CA ASP A 51 -8.05 -5.65 14.97
C ASP A 51 -9.41 -5.37 14.31
N PHE A 52 -10.45 -5.27 15.13
CA PHE A 52 -11.82 -5.05 14.68
C PHE A 52 -12.02 -3.70 14.00
N ASP A 53 -11.26 -2.69 14.40
CA ASP A 53 -11.29 -1.34 13.82
C ASP A 53 -10.44 -1.29 12.53
N HIS A 54 -9.38 -2.11 12.45
CA HIS A 54 -8.42 -2.17 11.33
C HIS A 54 -8.13 -3.62 10.86
N PRO A 55 -9.12 -4.34 10.32
CA PRO A 55 -9.00 -5.78 10.03
C PRO A 55 -7.90 -6.12 9.00
N ASN A 56 -7.45 -5.13 8.22
CA ASN A 56 -6.43 -5.31 7.20
C ASN A 56 -5.02 -4.93 7.65
N GLU A 57 -4.80 -4.49 8.90
CA GLU A 57 -3.50 -3.97 9.34
C GLU A 57 -2.35 -4.97 9.15
N ASN A 58 -2.60 -6.26 9.37
CA ASN A 58 -1.58 -7.31 9.24
C ASN A 58 -1.20 -7.52 7.77
N PHE A 59 -2.15 -7.38 6.85
CA PHE A 59 -1.88 -7.39 5.40
C PHE A 59 -1.04 -6.17 4.99
N VAL A 60 -1.37 -4.98 5.50
CA VAL A 60 -0.61 -3.74 5.28
C VAL A 60 0.85 -3.91 5.75
N ARG A 61 1.04 -4.36 7.00
CA ARG A 61 2.36 -4.64 7.59
C ARG A 61 3.17 -5.63 6.76
N THR A 62 2.51 -6.68 6.27
CA THR A 62 3.13 -7.68 5.41
C THR A 62 3.60 -7.09 4.08
N PHE A 63 2.81 -6.21 3.47
CA PHE A 63 3.15 -5.56 2.22
C PHE A 63 4.31 -4.56 2.40
N ASP A 64 4.33 -3.83 3.52
CA ASP A 64 5.40 -2.90 3.85
C ASP A 64 6.71 -3.64 4.09
N ALA A 65 6.68 -4.70 4.90
CA ALA A 65 7.84 -5.57 5.15
C ALA A 65 8.37 -6.20 3.85
N TYR A 66 7.48 -6.61 2.93
CA TYR A 66 7.88 -7.13 1.62
C TYR A 66 8.65 -6.07 0.83
N ARG A 67 8.15 -4.83 0.79
CA ARG A 67 8.82 -3.73 0.07
C ARG A 67 10.15 -3.36 0.68
N GLU A 68 10.22 -3.29 2.01
CA GLU A 68 11.49 -3.09 2.72
C GLU A 68 12.51 -4.17 2.37
N ARG A 69 12.08 -5.45 2.40
CA ARG A 69 12.96 -6.57 2.05
C ARG A 69 13.45 -6.52 0.61
N LYS A 70 12.61 -6.04 -0.32
CA LYS A 70 12.96 -5.91 -1.75
C LYS A 70 13.68 -4.61 -2.09
N GLY A 71 13.73 -3.64 -1.18
CA GLY A 71 14.20 -2.27 -1.47
C GLY A 71 13.27 -1.51 -2.41
N PHE A 72 11.97 -1.80 -2.37
CA PHE A 72 10.97 -1.13 -3.21
C PHE A 72 10.43 0.12 -2.52
N MET A 73 10.02 1.12 -3.31
CA MET A 73 9.37 2.32 -2.79
C MET A 73 8.08 1.99 -2.03
N GLN A 74 7.94 2.56 -0.85
CA GLN A 74 6.72 2.50 -0.06
C GLN A 74 5.58 3.31 -0.72
N PRO A 75 4.31 2.97 -0.43
CA PRO A 75 3.15 3.70 -0.97
C PRO A 75 3.21 5.22 -0.78
N SER A 76 3.66 5.69 0.39
CA SER A 76 3.83 7.11 0.68
C SER A 76 4.89 7.77 -0.18
N GLN A 77 6.02 7.10 -0.41
CA GLN A 77 7.09 7.59 -1.28
C GLN A 77 6.61 7.76 -2.72
N ILE A 78 5.80 6.81 -3.23
CA ILE A 78 5.22 6.89 -4.57
C ILE A 78 4.20 8.04 -4.66
N CYS A 79 3.33 8.18 -3.64
CA CYS A 79 2.36 9.26 -3.54
C CYS A 79 3.05 10.64 -3.46
N GLU A 80 4.14 10.76 -2.69
CA GLU A 80 4.93 11.98 -2.57
C GLU A 80 5.61 12.34 -3.90
N LEU A 81 6.29 11.38 -4.54
CA LEU A 81 6.90 11.57 -5.87
C LEU A 81 5.88 12.13 -6.87
N ARG A 82 4.69 11.54 -6.91
CA ARG A 82 3.61 12.01 -7.78
C ARG A 82 3.16 13.43 -7.44
N LYS A 83 3.00 13.75 -6.15
CA LYS A 83 2.59 15.08 -5.68
C LYS A 83 3.65 16.13 -6.00
N GLN A 84 4.94 15.80 -5.86
CA GLN A 84 6.07 16.66 -6.21
C GLN A 84 6.13 16.93 -7.72
N LEU A 85 5.76 15.95 -8.54
CA LEU A 85 5.57 16.12 -9.99
C LEU A 85 4.31 16.92 -10.37
N HIS A 86 3.48 17.30 -9.39
CA HIS A 86 2.19 17.99 -9.58
C HIS A 86 1.22 17.23 -10.49
N LEU A 87 1.24 15.90 -10.45
CA LEU A 87 0.40 15.05 -11.30
C LEU A 87 -0.79 14.48 -10.52
N SER A 88 -1.94 14.44 -11.20
CA SER A 88 -3.02 13.55 -10.79
C SER A 88 -2.58 12.08 -10.95
N VAL A 89 -3.20 11.17 -10.21
CA VAL A 89 -2.95 9.72 -10.35
C VAL A 89 -3.15 9.25 -11.81
N ARG A 90 -4.09 9.84 -12.54
CA ARG A 90 -4.35 9.52 -13.95
C ARG A 90 -3.22 9.95 -14.86
N GLU A 91 -2.72 11.18 -14.70
CA GLU A 91 -1.60 11.68 -15.50
C GLU A 91 -0.32 10.92 -15.17
N PHE A 92 -0.07 10.65 -13.89
CA PHE A 92 1.09 9.86 -13.48
C PHE A 92 1.06 8.46 -14.09
N ALA A 93 -0.06 7.75 -13.98
CA ALA A 93 -0.23 6.44 -14.60
C ALA A 93 -0.05 6.48 -16.13
N LYS A 94 -0.60 7.51 -16.81
CA LYS A 94 -0.40 7.72 -18.25
C LYS A 94 1.07 7.89 -18.60
N ARG A 95 1.81 8.73 -17.85
CA ARG A 95 3.25 8.98 -18.08
C ARG A 95 4.11 7.75 -17.81
N LEU A 96 3.76 6.95 -16.81
CA LEU A 96 4.42 5.67 -16.52
C LEU A 96 4.05 4.55 -17.51
N GLY A 97 2.97 4.72 -18.29
CA GLY A 97 2.49 3.68 -19.21
C GLY A 97 1.86 2.48 -18.51
N ILE A 98 1.23 2.67 -17.34
CA ILE A 98 0.50 1.63 -16.60
C ILE A 98 -0.93 2.06 -16.27
N SER A 99 -1.78 1.14 -15.83
CA SER A 99 -3.18 1.48 -15.55
C SER A 99 -3.29 2.40 -14.33
N TYR A 100 -4.20 3.36 -14.39
CA TYR A 100 -4.59 4.20 -13.26
C TYR A 100 -4.92 3.37 -12.01
N SER A 101 -5.68 2.28 -12.18
CA SER A 101 -6.05 1.39 -11.08
C SER A 101 -4.83 0.77 -10.39
N THR A 102 -3.79 0.44 -11.16
CA THR A 102 -2.56 -0.14 -10.61
C THR A 102 -1.84 0.88 -9.73
N VAL A 103 -1.64 2.11 -10.22
CA VAL A 103 -1.01 3.18 -9.42
C VAL A 103 -1.83 3.46 -8.16
N SER A 104 -3.15 3.60 -8.29
CA SER A 104 -4.03 3.87 -7.16
C SER A 104 -3.97 2.77 -6.10
N GLN A 105 -3.98 1.50 -6.49
CA GLN A 105 -3.90 0.38 -5.54
C GLN A 105 -2.54 0.32 -4.84
N ILE A 106 -1.45 0.64 -5.55
CA ILE A 106 -0.10 0.68 -4.95
C ILE A 106 0.02 1.84 -3.95
N GLU A 107 -0.41 3.05 -4.32
CA GLU A 107 -0.37 4.24 -3.44
C GLU A 107 -1.26 4.10 -2.18
N ASN A 108 -2.25 3.21 -2.19
CA ASN A 108 -3.12 2.92 -1.05
C ASN A 108 -2.79 1.58 -0.37
N ASN A 109 -1.62 1.01 -0.65
CA ASN A 109 -1.15 -0.26 -0.10
C ASN A 109 -2.08 -1.47 -0.29
N GLN A 110 -2.95 -1.44 -1.31
CA GLN A 110 -3.87 -2.53 -1.63
C GLN A 110 -3.22 -3.58 -2.56
N ARG A 111 -2.04 -3.26 -3.12
CA ARG A 111 -1.32 -4.13 -4.05
C ARG A 111 0.18 -3.94 -3.94
N ILE A 112 0.91 -5.05 -3.90
CA ILE A 112 2.36 -5.09 -4.04
C ILE A 112 2.76 -4.87 -5.51
N GLN A 113 3.68 -3.94 -5.76
CA GLN A 113 4.24 -3.75 -7.10
C GLN A 113 5.15 -4.93 -7.54
N VAL A 114 5.19 -5.21 -8.84
CA VAL A 114 6.22 -6.07 -9.43
C VAL A 114 7.49 -5.27 -9.74
N LEU A 115 8.61 -5.95 -9.95
CA LEU A 115 9.90 -5.32 -10.29
C LEU A 115 9.80 -4.35 -11.48
N TYR A 116 9.04 -4.69 -12.53
CA TYR A 116 8.83 -3.77 -13.65
C TYR A 116 8.16 -2.46 -13.22
N GLN A 117 7.14 -2.51 -12.35
CA GLN A 117 6.46 -1.33 -11.84
C GLN A 117 7.37 -0.52 -10.91
N GLU A 118 8.16 -1.21 -10.09
CA GLU A 118 9.19 -0.56 -9.27
C GLU A 118 10.18 0.21 -10.12
N ASN A 119 10.71 -0.41 -11.19
CA ASN A 119 11.64 0.23 -12.11
C ASN A 119 11.04 1.47 -12.78
N LEU A 120 9.72 1.49 -13.03
CA LEU A 120 9.04 2.69 -13.55
C LEU A 120 9.02 3.82 -12.52
N PHE A 121 8.73 3.53 -11.25
CA PHE A 121 8.75 4.53 -10.18
C PHE A 121 10.17 5.08 -9.96
N GLU A 122 11.16 4.19 -9.92
CA GLU A 122 12.58 4.57 -9.80
C GLU A 122 13.05 5.42 -10.98
N HIS A 123 12.64 5.08 -12.20
CA HIS A 123 12.92 5.92 -13.37
C HIS A 123 12.26 7.29 -13.24
N ALA A 124 10.98 7.35 -12.84
CA ALA A 124 10.29 8.62 -12.65
C ALA A 124 10.94 9.50 -11.58
N LYS A 125 11.42 8.90 -10.49
CA LYS A 125 12.19 9.60 -9.45
C LYS A 125 13.48 10.18 -10.00
N LYS A 126 14.27 9.39 -10.73
CA LYS A 126 15.52 9.83 -11.34
C LYS A 126 15.32 10.95 -12.37
N GLU A 127 14.29 10.85 -13.20
CA GLU A 127 13.93 11.90 -14.16
C GLU A 127 13.51 13.19 -13.45
N PHE A 128 12.72 13.08 -12.37
CA PHE A 128 12.35 14.22 -11.54
C PHE A 128 13.57 14.88 -10.89
N GLU A 129 14.47 14.09 -10.31
CA GLU A 129 15.72 14.60 -9.71
C GLU A 129 16.64 15.28 -10.75
N THR A 130 16.59 14.83 -12.01
CA THR A 130 17.45 15.35 -13.09
C THR A 130 16.86 16.58 -13.77
N THR A 131 15.56 16.58 -14.05
CA THR A 131 14.90 17.56 -14.93
C THR A 131 13.82 18.39 -14.23
N GLY A 132 13.38 17.99 -13.04
CA GLY A 132 12.23 18.55 -12.35
C GLY A 132 10.88 18.09 -12.91
N GLU A 133 10.86 17.29 -13.98
CA GLU A 133 9.64 16.85 -14.65
C GLU A 133 9.67 15.37 -15.02
N LEU A 134 8.51 14.84 -15.38
CA LEU A 134 8.38 13.53 -16.00
C LEU A 134 7.81 13.72 -17.40
N PRO A 135 8.52 13.43 -18.51
CA PRO A 135 8.01 13.74 -19.85
C PRO A 135 6.67 13.06 -20.17
N ASP A 136 5.78 13.73 -20.92
CA ASP A 136 4.60 13.07 -21.47
C ASP A 136 5.00 12.25 -22.70
N HIS A 137 5.01 10.91 -22.55
CA HIS A 137 5.35 9.98 -23.63
C HIS A 137 4.15 9.59 -24.50
N ALA A 138 3.05 10.34 -24.46
CA ALA A 138 1.79 10.06 -25.15
C ALA A 138 1.88 9.74 -26.66
N ASP A 139 2.99 10.03 -27.34
CA ASP A 139 3.09 9.92 -28.81
C ASP A 139 4.29 9.12 -29.35
N LYS A 140 4.98 8.32 -28.53
CA LYS A 140 6.05 7.43 -29.03
C LYS A 140 5.88 6.01 -28.53
N ASN A 141 5.29 5.16 -29.37
CA ASN A 141 5.28 3.68 -29.32
C ASN A 141 6.21 3.08 -28.25
N SER A 142 5.65 2.71 -27.10
CA SER A 142 6.08 1.71 -26.10
C SER A 142 7.58 1.41 -25.89
N GLN A 143 8.49 2.38 -25.98
CA GLN A 143 9.94 2.09 -25.87
C GLN A 143 10.50 2.07 -24.44
N ILE A 144 9.75 2.55 -23.44
CA ILE A 144 10.20 2.50 -22.03
C ILE A 144 10.07 1.09 -21.45
N THR A 145 8.95 0.41 -21.72
CA THR A 145 8.70 -0.99 -21.35
C THR A 145 9.76 -1.95 -21.87
N ALA A 146 10.23 -1.74 -23.10
CA ALA A 146 11.22 -2.61 -23.73
C ALA A 146 12.64 -2.41 -23.17
N ARG A 147 13.01 -1.19 -22.74
CA ARG A 147 14.36 -0.86 -22.26
C ARG A 147 14.62 -1.29 -20.82
N LEU A 148 13.60 -1.25 -19.95
CA LEU A 148 13.76 -1.59 -18.53
C LEU A 148 13.87 -3.10 -18.25
N ASN A 149 13.48 -3.96 -19.20
CA ASN A 149 13.60 -5.41 -19.07
C ASN A 149 15.04 -5.94 -19.26
N PHE A 150 16.00 -5.10 -19.66
CA PHE A 150 17.36 -5.54 -20.02
C PHE A 150 18.42 -5.37 -18.90
N SER A 151 18.13 -4.66 -17.80
CA SER A 151 19.15 -4.26 -16.82
C SER A 151 19.08 -4.98 -15.45
N THR A 152 18.33 -6.08 -15.32
CA THR A 152 18.24 -6.82 -14.04
C THR A 152 19.42 -7.78 -13.87
N SER A 153 20.56 -7.28 -13.42
CA SER A 153 21.62 -8.10 -12.82
C SER A 153 22.37 -7.35 -11.69
N GLY A 154 22.09 -7.73 -10.43
CA GLY A 154 22.84 -7.39 -9.21
C GLY A 154 22.61 -5.94 -8.71
N THR A 155 22.33 -5.66 -7.44
CA THR A 155 22.97 -6.10 -6.19
C THR A 155 22.03 -5.91 -4.99
N PRO A 156 22.21 -6.62 -3.85
CA PRO A 156 21.37 -6.44 -2.66
C PRO A 156 21.92 -5.31 -1.76
N PHE A 157 21.07 -4.33 -1.45
CA PHE A 157 21.38 -3.25 -0.50
C PHE A 157 20.64 -3.52 0.83
N TYR A 158 21.39 -3.66 1.92
CA TYR A 158 20.87 -3.68 3.29
C TYR A 158 20.70 -2.24 3.81
N ILE A 159 19.72 -2.00 4.71
CA ILE A 159 19.66 -0.99 5.82
C ILE A 159 18.16 -0.80 6.17
N SER A 160 17.68 -1.24 7.36
CA SER A 160 17.68 -0.66 8.71
C SER A 160 16.36 0.04 9.08
N HIS A 161 15.66 -0.56 10.04
CA HIS A 161 14.56 -0.08 10.88
C HIS A 161 14.25 1.42 10.79
N ASN A 162 13.02 1.73 10.35
CA ASN A 162 12.42 3.04 10.58
C ASN A 162 11.10 2.89 11.34
N SER A 163 10.92 3.79 12.31
CA SER A 163 9.81 3.84 13.25
C SER A 163 8.47 4.11 12.56
N TYR A 164 7.46 3.31 12.91
CA TYR A 164 6.07 3.43 12.48
C TYR A 164 5.53 4.86 12.63
N ILE A 165 5.29 5.51 11.49
CA ILE A 165 4.42 6.68 11.39
C ILE A 165 3.07 6.14 10.89
N SER A 166 1.99 6.44 11.60
CA SER A 166 0.63 6.19 11.11
C SER A 166 0.40 7.05 9.86
N GLU A 167 0.51 6.46 8.67
CA GLU A 167 0.30 7.18 7.41
C GLU A 167 -1.19 7.24 7.07
N GLU A 168 -1.71 8.46 6.91
CA GLU A 168 -2.97 8.69 6.22
C GLU A 168 -2.87 8.11 4.81
N HIS A 169 -3.84 7.26 4.44
CA HIS A 169 -3.97 6.78 3.08
C HIS A 169 -3.96 7.96 2.10
N CYS A 170 -3.25 7.83 0.97
CA CYS A 170 -3.05 8.91 0.00
C CYS A 170 -4.38 9.53 -0.50
N GLN A 171 -5.51 8.82 -0.32
CA GLN A 171 -6.86 9.38 -0.43
C GLN A 171 -7.44 9.77 0.94
N SER A 172 -7.04 10.91 1.51
CA SER A 172 -7.89 11.61 2.47
C SER A 172 -8.83 12.58 1.72
N LYS A 173 -10.13 12.26 1.74
CA LYS A 173 -11.31 13.02 1.29
C LYS A 173 -11.52 13.21 -0.22
N SER A 174 -12.37 12.37 -0.83
CA SER A 174 -13.48 12.80 -1.70
C SER A 174 -14.33 11.63 -2.17
N ASN A 175 -15.47 11.42 -1.49
CA ASN A 175 -16.80 11.21 -2.09
C ASN A 175 -17.80 10.93 -0.96
N GLU A 176 -18.24 11.97 -0.27
CA GLU A 176 -19.63 11.95 0.24
C GLU A 176 -20.52 11.98 -0.99
N PHE A 177 -20.91 10.79 -1.46
CA PHE A 177 -22.03 10.68 -2.39
C PHE A 177 -23.28 11.04 -1.58
N ARG A 178 -23.68 12.32 -1.63
CA ARG A 178 -25.01 12.73 -1.19
C ARG A 178 -26.01 12.03 -2.11
N VAL A 179 -26.64 10.98 -1.60
CA VAL A 179 -27.89 10.48 -2.17
C VAL A 179 -28.90 11.61 -1.99
N ILE A 180 -29.23 12.28 -3.09
CA ILE A 180 -30.42 13.12 -3.14
C ILE A 180 -31.59 12.13 -3.20
N GLU A 181 -32.23 11.88 -2.06
CA GLU A 181 -33.55 11.28 -2.03
C GLU A 181 -34.53 12.26 -2.68
N THR A 182 -34.87 12.03 -3.94
CA THR A 182 -36.07 12.62 -4.51
C THR A 182 -37.27 11.86 -3.95
N LEU A 183 -37.89 12.45 -2.93
CA LEU A 183 -39.24 12.10 -2.48
C LEU A 183 -40.20 12.29 -3.66
N GLY A 184 -40.57 11.20 -4.30
CA GLY A 184 -41.73 11.12 -5.17
C GLY A 184 -42.93 10.70 -4.32
N ASP A 185 -43.62 11.68 -3.75
CA ASP A 185 -44.92 11.46 -3.14
C ASP A 185 -45.96 11.13 -4.22
N GLY A 186 -46.49 9.92 -4.16
CA GLY A 186 -47.92 9.65 -4.07
C GLY A 186 -48.87 10.11 -5.19
N ILE A 187 -49.49 9.07 -5.78
CA ILE A 187 -50.83 8.99 -6.42
C ILE A 187 -50.92 9.39 -7.89
#